data_AF-A0AAP8EXV5-F1
#
_entry.id   AF-A0AAP8EXV5-F1
#
_cell.length_a   1.000
_cell.length_b   1.000
_cell.length_c   1.000
_cell.angle_alpha   90.00
_cell.angle_beta   90.00
_cell.angle_gamma   90.00
#
_symmetry.space_group_name_H-M   'P 1'
#
loop_
_entity.id
_entity.type
_entity.pdbx_description
1 polymer ?
#
loop_
_entity_poly.entity_id
_entity_poly.type
_entity_poly.pdbx_seq_one_letter_code
_entity_poly.pdbx_strand_id
1 'polypeptide(L)'
;MLNKPMEFAKVIRFDNKGFFTKPYNSSCFSHSFPFLDVEITTLTNNNQILDNENMIIRPHLDNPNSSGCFAFLNEYNHKLFQERGAMYFRSKHKKNTMYLNTEEIIWVRNLNHKNQPFFAQYNKNYVFEEKNYELTEYIETVDVKLNWVRMPVKLALERTKLYKEYFSIQKGIPEYITEFYLTEQQVNRLISPFHMYKWQVKKLCLHLFKTRNLKEHSNRDRTIR
;
A
#
# COMPACT_ATOMS: atom_id res chain seq x y z
N MET A 1 -15.63 2.93 23.54
CA MET A 1 -14.88 2.22 22.49
C MET A 1 -13.46 1.98 22.99
N LEU A 2 -13.01 0.73 23.13
CA LEU A 2 -11.62 0.44 23.47
C LEU A 2 -10.71 0.96 22.35
N ASN A 3 -9.77 1.86 22.68
CA ASN A 3 -8.73 2.32 21.76
C ASN A 3 -7.91 1.11 21.31
N LYS A 4 -8.19 0.58 20.10
CA LYS A 4 -7.29 -0.36 19.43
C LYS A 4 -5.90 0.29 19.35
N PRO A 5 -4.83 -0.44 19.67
CA PRO A 5 -3.48 0.11 19.51
C PRO A 5 -3.27 0.47 18.04
N MET A 6 -2.90 1.73 17.77
CA MET A 6 -2.45 2.10 16.43
C MET A 6 -1.18 1.31 16.11
N GLU A 7 -1.21 0.60 15.00
CA GLU A 7 -0.06 -0.09 14.43
C GLU A 7 0.43 0.71 13.22
N PHE A 8 1.74 0.68 13.02
CA PHE A 8 2.38 1.45 11.96
C PHE A 8 3.25 0.53 11.11
N ALA A 9 3.17 0.71 9.80
CA ALA A 9 4.00 0.03 8.83
C ALA A 9 5.14 0.95 8.37
N LYS A 10 6.29 0.35 8.09
CA LYS A 10 7.44 1.06 7.52
C LYS A 10 7.20 1.35 6.04
N VAL A 11 7.46 2.58 5.62
CA VAL A 11 7.41 3.02 4.23
C VAL A 11 8.83 3.35 3.78
N ILE A 12 9.30 2.73 2.71
CA ILE A 12 10.67 2.86 2.20
C ILE A 12 10.63 3.48 0.81
N ARG A 13 11.37 4.57 0.60
CA ARG A 13 11.49 5.21 -0.72
C ARG A 13 12.94 5.50 -1.06
N PHE A 14 13.31 5.26 -2.32
CA PHE A 14 14.65 5.54 -2.84
C PHE A 14 14.64 6.80 -3.71
N ASP A 15 14.99 7.93 -3.12
CA ASP A 15 14.97 9.23 -3.79
C ASP A 15 15.83 10.26 -3.05
N ASN A 16 16.60 11.05 -3.78
CA ASN A 16 17.44 12.09 -3.17
C ASN A 16 16.63 13.24 -2.57
N LYS A 17 15.38 13.42 -3.02
CA LYS A 17 14.44 14.46 -2.51
C LYS A 17 13.46 13.93 -1.46
N GLY A 18 13.75 12.78 -0.84
CA GLY A 18 12.90 12.24 0.22
C GLY A 18 11.56 11.74 -0.31
N PHE A 19 10.47 12.26 0.26
CA PHE A 19 9.09 11.92 -0.11
C PHE A 19 8.45 12.95 -1.07
N PHE A 20 9.24 13.73 -1.80
CA PHE A 20 8.74 14.71 -2.78
C PHE A 20 7.80 14.10 -3.84
N THR A 21 6.65 14.73 -4.05
CA THR A 21 5.56 14.27 -4.92
C THR A 21 5.66 14.86 -6.32
N LYS A 22 5.12 14.15 -7.31
CA LYS A 22 5.02 14.62 -8.72
C LYS A 22 3.73 14.08 -9.35
N PRO A 23 3.18 14.74 -10.39
CA PRO A 23 2.05 14.22 -11.15
C PRO A 23 2.30 12.79 -11.66
N TYR A 24 1.33 11.89 -11.47
CA TYR A 24 1.47 10.45 -11.74
C TYR A 24 1.76 10.12 -13.19
N ASN A 25 1.03 10.77 -14.10
CA ASN A 25 1.24 10.65 -15.53
C ASN A 25 2.07 11.86 -15.96
N SER A 26 3.39 11.76 -15.90
CA SER A 26 4.32 12.82 -16.30
C SER A 26 5.58 12.21 -16.90
N SER A 27 6.38 13.01 -17.59
CA SER A 27 7.68 12.58 -18.14
C SER A 27 8.67 12.06 -17.08
N CYS A 28 8.38 12.29 -15.80
CA CYS A 28 9.18 11.79 -14.68
C CYS A 28 8.95 10.29 -14.38
N PHE A 29 7.87 9.71 -14.88
CA PHE A 29 7.52 8.31 -14.68
C PHE A 29 7.45 7.59 -16.03
N SER A 30 8.19 6.49 -16.17
CA SER A 30 8.28 5.78 -17.45
C SER A 30 6.96 5.12 -17.87
N HIS A 31 6.07 4.85 -16.91
CA HIS A 31 4.77 4.22 -17.15
C HIS A 31 3.71 4.76 -16.20
N SER A 32 2.50 4.96 -16.72
CA SER A 32 1.30 5.30 -15.96
C SER A 32 0.21 4.26 -16.23
N PHE A 33 -0.16 3.50 -15.21
CA PHE A 33 -1.22 2.49 -15.24
C PHE A 33 -2.52 3.04 -14.64
N PRO A 34 -3.70 2.60 -15.11
CA PRO A 34 -4.98 2.99 -14.55
C PRO A 34 -5.11 2.72 -13.05
N PHE A 35 -5.87 3.57 -12.37
CA PHE A 35 -6.36 3.36 -11.01
C PHE A 35 -7.78 2.82 -11.07
N LEU A 36 -8.04 1.72 -10.40
CA LEU A 36 -9.37 1.12 -10.29
C LEU A 36 -9.96 1.58 -8.96
N ASP A 37 -11.07 2.33 -8.99
CA ASP A 37 -11.71 2.92 -7.81
C ASP A 37 -12.49 1.88 -6.98
N VAL A 38 -11.79 0.84 -6.55
CA VAL A 38 -12.29 -0.28 -5.77
C VAL A 38 -11.42 -0.50 -4.56
N GLU A 39 -12.04 -0.87 -3.45
CA GLU A 39 -11.33 -1.26 -2.23
C GLU A 39 -11.31 -2.78 -2.11
N ILE A 40 -10.11 -3.32 -1.97
CA ILE A 40 -9.90 -4.74 -1.71
C ILE A 40 -10.06 -5.00 -0.22
N THR A 41 -11.00 -5.86 0.12
CA THR A 41 -11.29 -6.28 1.50
C THR A 41 -10.84 -7.72 1.79
N THR A 42 -10.61 -8.54 0.75
CA THR A 42 -10.15 -9.94 0.87
C THR A 42 -9.03 -10.24 -0.13
N LEU A 43 -8.16 -11.20 0.21
CA LEU A 43 -7.01 -11.59 -0.63
C LEU A 43 -7.27 -12.85 -1.47
N THR A 44 -8.47 -13.43 -1.36
CA THR A 44 -8.83 -14.69 -2.03
C THR A 44 -9.51 -14.48 -3.37
N ASN A 45 -10.14 -13.33 -3.58
CA ASN A 45 -10.82 -13.01 -4.82
C ASN A 45 -9.81 -12.84 -5.96
N ASN A 46 -10.26 -13.13 -7.18
CA ASN A 46 -9.52 -12.93 -8.43
C ASN A 46 -10.50 -12.75 -9.59
N ASN A 47 -10.02 -12.15 -10.69
CA ASN A 47 -10.74 -12.00 -11.95
C ASN A 47 -12.19 -11.48 -11.81
N GLN A 48 -12.42 -10.58 -10.85
CA GLN A 48 -13.70 -9.92 -10.68
C GLN A 48 -13.96 -8.94 -11.82
N ILE A 49 -15.23 -8.58 -11.98
CA ILE A 49 -15.72 -7.62 -12.95
C ILE A 49 -16.05 -6.33 -12.19
N LEU A 50 -15.60 -5.19 -12.70
CA LEU A 50 -16.02 -3.88 -12.19
C LEU A 50 -17.44 -3.56 -12.68
N ASP A 51 -18.25 -2.95 -11.83
CA ASP A 51 -19.65 -2.65 -12.16
C ASP A 51 -19.80 -1.63 -13.30
N ASN A 52 -18.78 -0.78 -13.51
CA ASN A 52 -18.84 0.27 -14.51
C ASN A 52 -17.46 0.73 -14.99
N GLU A 53 -17.36 1.16 -16.25
CA GLU A 53 -16.15 1.75 -16.83
C GLU A 53 -15.66 3.01 -16.08
N ASN A 54 -16.56 3.78 -15.47
CA ASN A 54 -16.23 4.99 -14.69
C ASN A 54 -15.39 4.70 -13.44
N MET A 55 -15.29 3.43 -13.03
CA MET A 55 -14.38 3.01 -11.95
C MET A 55 -12.92 2.94 -12.42
N ILE A 56 -12.64 3.10 -13.72
CA ILE A 56 -11.30 3.08 -14.30
C ILE A 56 -10.81 4.52 -14.47
N ILE A 57 -9.97 4.98 -13.55
CA ILE A 57 -9.39 6.32 -13.55
C ILE A 57 -8.07 6.30 -14.31
N ARG A 58 -7.99 7.10 -15.37
CA ARG A 58 -6.77 7.32 -16.16
C ARG A 58 -6.31 8.77 -15.97
N PRO A 59 -5.33 9.05 -15.09
CA PRO A 59 -4.88 10.42 -14.87
C PRO A 59 -4.37 11.07 -16.16
N HIS A 60 -4.87 12.27 -16.46
CA HIS A 60 -4.34 13.09 -17.54
C HIS A 60 -2.87 13.44 -17.32
N LEU A 61 -2.16 13.70 -18.42
CA LEU A 61 -0.76 14.12 -18.39
C LEU A 61 -0.60 15.39 -17.53
N ASP A 62 0.40 15.37 -16.66
CA ASP A 62 0.78 16.42 -15.73
C ASP A 62 -0.35 16.90 -14.78
N ASN A 63 -1.38 16.08 -14.55
CA ASN A 63 -2.47 16.41 -13.64
C ASN A 63 -1.99 16.47 -12.17
N PRO A 64 -2.01 17.65 -11.51
CA PRO A 64 -1.52 17.80 -10.15
C PRO A 64 -2.37 17.03 -9.13
N ASN A 65 -3.66 16.79 -9.39
CA ASN A 65 -4.54 16.05 -8.48
C ASN A 65 -4.17 14.57 -8.37
N SER A 66 -3.36 14.07 -9.31
CA SER A 66 -2.81 12.71 -9.28
C SER A 66 -1.43 12.66 -8.61
N SER A 67 -0.93 13.76 -8.04
CA SER A 67 0.43 13.84 -7.53
C SER A 67 0.68 12.90 -6.35
N GLY A 68 1.89 12.35 -6.32
CA GLY A 68 2.26 11.35 -5.35
C GLY A 68 3.65 10.78 -5.59
N CYS A 69 3.91 9.60 -5.01
CA CYS A 69 5.16 8.89 -5.23
C CYS A 69 5.05 7.38 -5.02
N PHE A 70 5.93 6.65 -5.69
CA PHE A 70 6.15 5.22 -5.45
C PHE A 70 6.99 4.99 -4.20
N ALA A 71 6.60 3.97 -3.43
CA ALA A 71 7.32 3.50 -2.26
C ALA A 71 7.17 1.98 -2.10
N PHE A 72 7.96 1.41 -1.20
CA PHE A 72 7.91 -0.01 -0.81
C PHE A 72 7.40 -0.16 0.61
N LEU A 73 6.45 -1.07 0.81
CA LEU A 73 5.83 -1.32 2.10
C LEU A 73 6.62 -2.39 2.87
N ASN A 74 7.11 -2.01 4.04
CA ASN A 74 7.87 -2.81 5.01
C ASN A 74 9.24 -3.33 4.53
N GLU A 75 9.30 -3.91 3.34
CA GLU A 75 10.46 -4.58 2.76
C GLU A 75 10.48 -4.43 1.23
N TYR A 76 11.63 -4.70 0.65
CA TYR A 76 11.87 -4.64 -0.80
C TYR A 76 12.93 -5.66 -1.18
N ASN A 77 12.94 -6.04 -2.45
CA ASN A 77 13.98 -6.91 -2.98
C ASN A 77 15.22 -6.09 -3.38
N HIS A 78 16.33 -6.30 -2.67
CA HIS A 78 17.58 -5.59 -2.93
C HIS A 78 18.14 -5.86 -4.34
N LYS A 79 17.79 -7.00 -4.97
CA LYS A 79 18.20 -7.31 -6.35
C LYS A 79 17.64 -6.33 -7.38
N LEU A 80 16.54 -5.63 -7.06
CA LEU A 80 15.98 -4.58 -7.92
C LEU A 80 16.98 -3.43 -8.16
N PHE A 81 17.90 -3.21 -7.21
CA PHE A 81 18.88 -2.12 -7.25
C PHE A 81 20.27 -2.56 -7.71
N GLN A 82 20.45 -3.85 -8.03
CA GLN A 82 21.69 -4.38 -8.60
C GLN A 82 21.74 -4.11 -10.11
N GLU A 83 22.91 -4.31 -10.72
CA GLU A 83 23.08 -4.20 -12.17
C GLU A 83 22.05 -5.08 -12.90
N ARG A 84 21.39 -4.52 -13.93
CA ARG A 84 20.25 -5.13 -14.67
C ARG A 84 18.92 -5.23 -13.89
N GLY A 85 18.86 -4.78 -12.63
CA GLY A 85 17.61 -4.69 -11.89
C GLY A 85 16.72 -3.54 -12.38
N ALA A 86 15.40 -3.70 -12.29
CA ALA A 86 14.42 -2.71 -12.76
C ALA A 86 14.57 -1.32 -12.11
N MET A 87 15.17 -1.27 -10.91
CA MET A 87 15.40 -0.06 -10.12
C MET A 87 16.88 0.33 -10.05
N TYR A 88 17.74 -0.23 -10.92
CA TYR A 88 19.18 0.07 -10.96
C TYR A 88 19.48 1.56 -11.11
N PHE A 89 18.66 2.29 -11.86
CA PHE A 89 18.78 3.74 -12.03
C PHE A 89 18.62 4.54 -10.72
N ARG A 90 18.03 3.93 -9.68
CA ARG A 90 17.93 4.49 -8.32
C ARG A 90 18.90 3.86 -7.32
N SER A 91 19.83 3.01 -7.76
CA SER A 91 20.78 2.29 -6.90
C SER A 91 21.62 3.20 -6.00
N LYS A 92 21.93 4.41 -6.48
CA LYS A 92 22.71 5.43 -5.74
C LYS A 92 21.83 6.46 -5.01
N HIS A 93 20.50 6.34 -5.07
CA HIS A 93 19.60 7.28 -4.40
C HIS A 93 19.55 7.04 -2.89
N LYS A 94 19.31 8.11 -2.12
CA LYS A 94 19.09 8.02 -0.68
C LYS A 94 17.89 7.14 -0.35
N LYS A 95 18.07 6.22 0.61
CA LYS A 95 16.99 5.43 1.21
C LYS A 95 16.32 6.24 2.32
N ASN A 96 15.07 6.61 2.11
CA ASN A 96 14.25 7.33 3.08
C ASN A 96 13.28 6.37 3.73
N THR A 97 13.03 6.56 5.02
CA THR A 97 12.10 5.75 5.80
C THR A 97 11.15 6.65 6.57
N MET A 98 9.85 6.37 6.43
CA MET A 98 8.78 6.96 7.23
C MET A 98 7.81 5.84 7.66
N TYR A 99 6.75 6.21 8.35
CA TYR A 99 5.76 5.27 8.86
C TYR A 99 4.34 5.70 8.51
N LEU A 100 3.49 4.73 8.27
CA LEU A 100 2.09 4.92 7.92
C LEU A 100 1.20 4.06 8.82
N ASN A 101 0.01 4.56 9.17
CA ASN A 101 -0.96 3.79 9.96
C ASN A 101 -1.40 2.54 9.17
N THR A 102 -1.50 1.38 9.83
CA THR A 102 -1.91 0.13 9.19
C THR A 102 -3.39 0.11 8.74
N GLU A 103 -4.21 1.02 9.26
CA GLU A 103 -5.61 1.22 8.84
C GLU A 103 -5.75 2.19 7.66
N GLU A 104 -4.67 2.88 7.24
CA GLU A 104 -4.70 3.73 6.05
C GLU A 104 -4.95 2.88 4.80
N ILE A 105 -5.81 3.37 3.90
CA ILE A 105 -6.06 2.77 2.58
C ILE A 105 -5.06 3.35 1.58
N ILE A 106 -4.27 2.52 0.93
CA ILE A 106 -3.24 2.92 -0.05
C ILE A 106 -3.50 2.32 -1.42
N TRP A 107 -2.84 2.85 -2.45
CA TRP A 107 -2.89 2.29 -3.79
C TRP A 107 -1.82 1.22 -3.96
N VAL A 108 -2.24 -0.03 -4.18
CA VAL A 108 -1.35 -1.17 -4.44
C VAL A 108 -1.61 -1.75 -5.83
N ARG A 109 -0.69 -2.57 -6.33
CA ARG A 109 -0.92 -3.29 -7.59
C ARG A 109 -2.12 -4.23 -7.51
N ASN A 110 -2.87 -4.32 -8.62
CA ASN A 110 -4.09 -5.12 -8.82
C ASN A 110 -3.77 -6.62 -8.89
N LEU A 111 -3.29 -7.19 -7.80
CA LEU A 111 -2.99 -8.61 -7.70
C LEU A 111 -3.07 -9.13 -6.27
N ASN A 112 -3.55 -10.36 -6.15
CA ASN A 112 -3.67 -11.10 -4.91
C ASN A 112 -2.35 -11.80 -4.53
N HIS A 113 -2.36 -12.51 -3.39
CA HIS A 113 -1.19 -13.22 -2.88
C HIS A 113 -0.71 -14.38 -3.79
N LYS A 114 -1.56 -14.86 -4.71
CA LYS A 114 -1.24 -15.90 -5.70
C LYS A 114 -0.80 -15.32 -7.05
N ASN A 115 -0.50 -14.02 -7.11
CA ASN A 115 -0.10 -13.31 -8.33
C ASN A 115 -1.16 -13.33 -9.45
N GLN A 116 -2.44 -13.36 -9.06
CA GLN A 116 -3.60 -13.26 -9.97
C GLN A 116 -4.27 -11.90 -9.80
N PRO A 117 -4.80 -11.28 -10.88
CA PRO A 117 -5.41 -9.97 -10.75
C PRO A 117 -6.71 -10.01 -9.95
N PHE A 118 -7.01 -8.96 -9.18
CA PHE A 118 -8.30 -8.87 -8.49
C PHE A 118 -9.42 -8.56 -9.48
N PHE A 119 -9.16 -7.66 -10.44
CA PHE A 119 -10.10 -7.26 -11.47
C PHE A 119 -9.45 -7.38 -12.84
N ALA A 120 -10.16 -7.95 -13.81
CA ALA A 120 -9.68 -8.09 -15.19
C ALA A 120 -10.64 -7.48 -16.22
N GLN A 121 -11.89 -7.26 -15.81
CA GLN A 121 -12.99 -6.88 -16.68
C GLN A 121 -13.86 -5.80 -16.04
N TYR A 122 -14.73 -5.19 -16.82
CA TYR A 122 -15.73 -4.23 -16.37
C TYR A 122 -17.00 -4.34 -17.21
N ASN A 123 -18.14 -3.97 -16.63
CA ASN A 123 -19.38 -3.83 -17.38
C ASN A 123 -19.45 -2.45 -18.02
N LYS A 124 -19.84 -2.42 -19.29
CA LYS A 124 -20.01 -1.22 -20.08
C LYS A 124 -21.42 -1.14 -20.63
N ASN A 125 -22.03 0.01 -20.42
CA ASN A 125 -23.36 0.30 -20.95
C ASN A 125 -23.22 0.97 -22.30
N TYR A 126 -23.92 0.41 -23.28
CA TYR A 126 -23.97 0.92 -24.65
C TYR A 126 -25.41 1.28 -24.99
N VAL A 127 -25.59 2.47 -25.57
CA VAL A 127 -26.87 2.88 -26.15
C VAL A 127 -26.80 2.64 -27.65
N PHE A 128 -27.63 1.74 -28.15
CA PHE A 128 -27.78 1.47 -29.58
C PHE A 128 -29.26 1.37 -29.93
N GLU A 129 -29.71 2.13 -30.93
CA GLU A 129 -31.14 2.21 -31.32
C GLU A 129 -32.07 2.47 -30.13
N GLU A 130 -31.72 3.44 -29.27
CA GLU A 130 -32.47 3.81 -28.04
C GLU A 130 -32.63 2.69 -27.00
N LYS A 131 -31.93 1.57 -27.17
CA LYS A 131 -31.88 0.45 -26.22
C LYS A 131 -30.54 0.45 -25.48
N ASN A 132 -30.61 0.12 -24.19
CA ASN A 132 -29.44 -0.06 -23.34
C ASN A 132 -28.99 -1.53 -23.41
N TYR A 133 -27.72 -1.73 -23.70
CA TYR A 133 -27.05 -3.02 -23.65
C TYR A 133 -25.94 -2.97 -22.61
N GLU A 134 -25.79 -4.03 -21.82
CA GLU A 134 -24.66 -4.19 -20.91
C GLU A 134 -23.75 -5.29 -21.46
N LEU A 135 -22.49 -4.95 -21.69
CA LEU A 135 -21.47 -5.87 -22.17
C LEU A 135 -20.28 -5.87 -21.21
N THR A 136 -19.70 -7.05 -21.00
CA THR A 136 -18.47 -7.19 -20.22
C THR A 136 -17.26 -7.04 -21.14
N GLU A 137 -16.37 -6.12 -20.80
CA GLU A 137 -15.13 -5.85 -21.54
C GLU A 137 -13.90 -6.10 -20.68
N TYR A 138 -12.76 -6.35 -21.32
CA TYR A 138 -11.48 -6.46 -20.65
C TYR A 138 -10.88 -5.08 -20.40
N ILE A 139 -10.23 -4.90 -19.26
CA ILE A 139 -9.51 -3.66 -18.96
C ILE A 139 -8.29 -3.56 -19.89
N GLU A 140 -8.31 -2.63 -20.84
CA GLU A 140 -7.24 -2.45 -21.83
C GLU A 140 -5.93 -1.95 -21.19
N THR A 141 -4.96 -2.84 -21.05
CA THR A 141 -3.58 -2.57 -20.60
C THR A 141 -2.65 -3.74 -20.96
N VAL A 142 -1.34 -3.49 -20.98
CA VAL A 142 -0.32 -4.52 -21.28
C VAL A 142 -0.33 -5.65 -20.25
N ASP A 143 -0.51 -5.32 -18.97
CA ASP A 143 -0.72 -6.28 -17.89
C ASP A 143 -1.66 -5.66 -16.85
N VAL A 144 -2.85 -6.26 -16.70
CA VAL A 144 -3.89 -5.78 -15.80
C VAL A 144 -3.48 -5.82 -14.33
N LYS A 145 -2.46 -6.62 -13.99
CA LYS A 145 -1.87 -6.68 -12.65
C LYS A 145 -1.15 -5.39 -12.27
N LEU A 146 -0.70 -4.62 -13.27
CA LEU A 146 0.01 -3.36 -13.03
C LEU A 146 -0.92 -2.19 -12.71
N ASN A 147 -2.24 -2.34 -12.89
CA ASN A 147 -3.21 -1.33 -12.46
C ASN A 147 -3.18 -1.16 -10.93
N TRP A 148 -3.69 -0.04 -10.44
CA TRP A 148 -3.78 0.25 -9.01
C TRP A 148 -5.15 -0.09 -8.46
N VAL A 149 -5.21 -0.66 -7.27
CA VAL A 149 -6.42 -0.86 -6.47
C VAL A 149 -6.20 -0.30 -5.07
N ARG A 150 -7.28 0.05 -4.37
CA ARG A 150 -7.18 0.52 -2.98
C ARG A 150 -7.13 -0.67 -2.04
N MET A 151 -6.24 -0.64 -1.06
CA MET A 151 -6.11 -1.71 -0.07
C MET A 151 -5.66 -1.14 1.27
N PRO A 152 -6.26 -1.55 2.40
CA PRO A 152 -5.72 -1.23 3.72
C PRO A 152 -4.28 -1.72 3.87
N VAL A 153 -3.41 -0.92 4.49
CA VAL A 153 -1.99 -1.25 4.71
C VAL A 153 -1.83 -2.62 5.41
N LYS A 154 -2.65 -2.91 6.42
CA LYS A 154 -2.65 -4.22 7.11
C LYS A 154 -2.89 -5.39 6.15
N LEU A 155 -3.79 -5.22 5.19
CA LEU A 155 -4.13 -6.26 4.21
C LEU A 155 -3.02 -6.41 3.16
N ALA A 156 -2.36 -5.32 2.78
CA ALA A 156 -1.19 -5.34 1.91
C ALA A 156 0.03 -6.04 2.55
N LEU A 157 0.21 -5.89 3.87
CA LEU A 157 1.20 -6.64 4.64
C LEU A 157 0.86 -8.14 4.67
N GLU A 158 -0.39 -8.49 4.96
CA GLU A 158 -0.86 -9.88 4.93
C GLU A 158 -0.67 -10.50 3.54
N ARG A 159 -0.95 -9.75 2.46
CA ARG A 159 -0.70 -10.18 1.07
C ARG A 159 0.75 -10.56 0.85
N THR A 160 1.67 -9.73 1.34
CA THR A 160 3.13 -9.97 1.20
C THR A 160 3.54 -11.23 1.96
N LYS A 161 3.00 -11.44 3.17
CA LYS A 161 3.24 -12.64 3.97
C LYS A 161 2.73 -13.90 3.24
N LEU A 162 1.47 -13.91 2.83
CA LEU A 162 0.86 -15.04 2.11
C LEU A 162 1.55 -15.34 0.78
N TYR A 163 2.03 -14.31 0.07
CA TYR A 163 2.80 -14.49 -1.16
C TYR A 163 4.08 -15.31 -0.91
N LYS A 164 4.81 -15.00 0.17
CA LYS A 164 6.03 -15.73 0.54
C LYS A 164 5.75 -17.18 0.91
N GLU A 165 4.65 -17.42 1.60
CA GLU A 165 4.19 -18.77 1.96
C GLU A 165 3.85 -19.58 0.70
N TYR A 166 3.18 -18.96 -0.28
CA TYR A 166 2.75 -19.64 -1.50
C TYR A 166 3.89 -19.92 -2.50
N PHE A 167 4.80 -18.96 -2.75
CA PHE A 167 5.82 -19.07 -3.80
C PHE A 167 7.21 -19.48 -3.32
N SER A 168 7.40 -19.74 -2.01
CA SER A 168 8.68 -19.98 -1.33
C SER A 168 9.66 -18.79 -1.36
N ILE A 169 10.31 -18.53 -0.22
CA ILE A 169 11.19 -17.36 0.02
C ILE A 169 12.36 -17.27 -0.98
N GLN A 170 12.80 -18.39 -1.57
CA GLN A 170 13.98 -18.45 -2.45
C GLN A 170 13.87 -17.60 -3.71
N LYS A 171 12.65 -17.37 -4.23
CA LYS A 171 12.43 -16.51 -5.41
C LYS A 171 12.59 -15.02 -5.10
N GLY A 172 12.61 -14.63 -3.83
CA GLY A 172 12.50 -13.25 -3.39
C GLY A 172 11.09 -12.69 -3.64
N ILE A 173 10.85 -11.49 -3.15
CA ILE A 173 9.57 -10.80 -3.32
C ILE A 173 9.67 -9.92 -4.56
N PRO A 174 8.76 -10.04 -5.54
CA PRO A 174 8.77 -9.15 -6.68
C PRO A 174 8.33 -7.74 -6.28
N GLU A 175 8.79 -6.74 -7.05
CA GLU A 175 8.47 -5.33 -6.86
C GLU A 175 6.97 -5.09 -6.71
N TYR A 176 6.17 -5.61 -7.64
CA TYR A 176 4.73 -5.40 -7.69
C TYR A 176 3.94 -5.95 -6.48
N ILE A 177 4.57 -6.74 -5.59
CA ILE A 177 3.93 -7.19 -4.34
C ILE A 177 4.06 -6.15 -3.22
N THR A 178 5.21 -5.48 -3.11
CA THR A 178 5.49 -4.52 -2.03
C THR A 178 5.47 -3.06 -2.47
N GLU A 179 5.54 -2.80 -3.77
CA GLU A 179 5.37 -1.47 -4.35
C GLU A 179 3.94 -0.97 -4.17
N PHE A 180 3.83 0.29 -3.81
CA PHE A 180 2.58 0.99 -3.68
C PHE A 180 2.75 2.46 -4.04
N TYR A 181 1.63 3.12 -4.33
CA TYR A 181 1.57 4.54 -4.64
C TYR A 181 0.93 5.30 -3.48
N LEU A 182 1.57 6.40 -3.07
CA LEU A 182 1.04 7.35 -2.10
C LEU A 182 0.64 8.62 -2.81
N THR A 183 -0.60 9.06 -2.62
CA THR A 183 -1.00 10.41 -3.02
C THR A 183 -0.33 11.46 -2.14
N GLU A 184 -0.27 12.70 -2.61
CA GLU A 184 0.31 13.81 -1.87
C GLU A 184 -0.31 14.00 -0.48
N GLN A 185 -1.63 13.87 -0.38
CA GLN A 185 -2.32 13.93 0.92
C GLN A 185 -1.85 12.83 1.89
N GLN A 186 -1.55 11.64 1.38
CA GLN A 186 -1.04 10.53 2.20
C GLN A 186 0.42 10.73 2.59
N VAL A 187 1.23 11.27 1.68
CA VAL A 187 2.62 11.65 1.96
C VAL A 187 2.68 12.65 3.12
N ASN A 188 1.80 13.66 3.12
CA ASN A 188 1.75 14.68 4.17
C ASN A 188 1.33 14.13 5.55
N ARG A 189 0.75 12.93 5.60
CA ARG A 189 0.35 12.23 6.83
C ARG A 189 1.38 11.22 7.32
N LEU A 190 2.49 11.03 6.60
CA LEU A 190 3.56 10.13 7.01
C LEU A 190 4.21 10.59 8.31
N ILE A 191 4.52 9.62 9.17
CA ILE A 191 5.13 9.86 10.46
C ILE A 191 6.64 9.65 10.33
N SER A 192 7.41 10.67 10.69
CA SER A 192 8.87 10.57 10.70
C SER A 192 9.38 9.55 11.74
N PRO A 193 10.58 8.97 11.55
CA PRO A 193 11.18 8.06 12.53
C PRO A 193 11.36 8.66 13.94
N PHE A 194 11.69 9.95 14.04
CA PHE A 194 11.84 10.61 15.33
C PHE A 194 10.52 10.65 16.12
N HIS A 195 9.42 11.01 15.43
CA HIS A 195 8.09 11.01 16.03
C HIS A 195 7.64 9.59 16.43
N MET A 196 7.98 8.59 15.62
CA MET A 196 7.72 7.19 15.93
C MET A 196 8.45 6.73 17.20
N TYR A 197 9.73 7.08 17.32
CA TYR A 197 10.54 6.77 18.50
C TYR A 197 9.95 7.41 19.77
N LYS A 198 9.60 8.70 19.72
CA LYS A 198 8.96 9.41 20.85
C LYS A 198 7.65 8.74 21.27
N TRP A 199 6.85 8.28 20.31
CA TRP A 199 5.61 7.54 20.58
C TRP A 199 5.86 6.20 21.28
N GLN A 200 6.84 5.43 20.82
CA GLN A 200 7.24 4.16 21.44
C GLN A 200 7.73 4.34 22.88
N VAL A 201 8.57 5.35 23.13
CA VAL A 201 9.04 5.69 24.49
C VAL A 201 7.86 6.06 25.39
N LYS A 202 6.94 6.91 24.93
CA LYS A 202 5.74 7.27 25.71
C LYS A 202 4.88 6.05 26.03
N LYS A 203 4.67 5.15 25.07
CA LYS A 203 3.92 3.89 25.25
C LYS A 203 4.59 2.99 26.28
N LEU A 204 5.91 2.85 26.22
CA LEU A 204 6.69 2.07 27.19
C LEU A 204 6.58 2.66 28.61
N CYS A 205 6.76 3.98 28.76
CA CYS A 205 6.59 4.65 30.04
C CYS A 205 5.18 4.43 30.62
N LEU A 206 4.12 4.61 29.82
CA LEU A 206 2.74 4.37 30.26
C LEU A 206 2.52 2.92 30.70
N HIS A 207 3.11 1.95 30.00
CA HIS A 207 3.02 0.55 30.37
C HIS A 207 3.75 0.26 31.69
N LEU A 208 4.95 0.84 31.89
CA LEU A 208 5.70 0.74 33.15
C LEU A 208 4.97 1.39 34.33
N PHE A 209 4.34 2.56 34.15
CA PHE A 209 3.53 3.19 35.19
C PHE A 209 2.29 2.35 35.54
N LYS A 210 1.58 1.81 34.55
CA LYS A 210 0.43 0.92 34.79
C LYS A 210 0.83 -0.36 35.52
N THR A 211 1.93 -0.99 35.13
CA THR A 211 2.42 -2.23 35.76
C THR A 211 2.96 -2.00 37.17
N ARG A 212 3.56 -0.84 37.47
CA ARG A 212 3.93 -0.45 38.83
C ARG A 212 2.71 -0.26 39.73
N ASN A 213 1.70 0.49 39.27
CA ASN A 213 0.47 0.70 40.05
C ASN A 213 -0.28 -0.60 40.34
N LEU A 214 -0.30 -1.55 39.39
CA LEU A 214 -0.90 -2.88 39.59
C LEU A 214 -0.13 -3.73 40.63
N LYS A 215 1.21 -3.65 40.65
CA LYS A 215 2.04 -4.33 41.66
C LYS A 215 1.88 -3.72 43.06
N GLU A 216 1.73 -2.39 43.16
CA GLU A 216 1.49 -1.72 44.44
C GLU A 216 0.12 -2.06 45.03
N HIS A 217 -0.93 -2.19 44.21
CA HIS A 217 -2.22 -2.69 44.68
C HIS A 217 -2.17 -4.16 45.11
N SER A 218 -1.53 -5.04 44.33
CA SER A 218 -1.41 -6.46 44.69
C SER A 218 -0.60 -6.72 45.97
N ASN A 219 0.35 -5.83 46.33
CA ASN A 219 1.16 -5.96 47.55
C ASN A 219 0.46 -5.41 48.80
N ARG A 220 -0.44 -4.42 48.65
CA ARG A 220 -1.28 -3.93 49.76
C ARG A 220 -2.31 -4.96 50.20
N ASP A 221 -2.86 -5.75 49.28
CA ASP A 221 -3.84 -6.80 49.62
C ASP A 221 -3.20 -8.03 50.30
N ARG A 222 -1.88 -8.19 50.22
CA ARG A 222 -1.13 -9.30 50.86
C ARG A 222 -0.56 -8.95 52.23
N THR A 223 -0.59 -7.69 52.64
CA THR A 223 -0.08 -7.23 53.95
C THR A 223 -1.18 -7.05 55.01
N ILE A 224 -2.43 -7.39 54.67
CA ILE A 224 -3.56 -7.46 55.61
C ILE A 224 -3.95 -8.94 55.79
N ARG A 225 -3.14 -9.70 56.51
CA ARG A 225 -3.51 -10.98 57.15
C ARG A 225 -2.66 -11.18 58.40
#